data_AF-A0A183JM09-F1
#
_entry.id   AF-A0A183JM09-F1
#
_cell.length_a   1.000
_cell.length_b   1.000
_cell.length_c   1.000
_cell.angle_alpha   90.00
_cell.angle_beta   90.00
_cell.angle_gamma   90.00
#
_symmetry.space_group_name_H-M   'P 1'
#
loop_
_entity.id
_entity.type
_entity.pdbx_description
1 polymer ?
#
loop_
_entity_poly.entity_id
_entity_poly.type
_entity_poly.pdbx_seq_one_letter_code
_entity_poly.pdbx_strand_id
1 'polypeptide(L)'
;MDPFKYQAYETAIYKALCDRLSKYNESNTVKEKCLTKPSQSLQTKEHLNAFINHNSNICQVVMVLGAGRGPLVNATINAAERAQCKVRIYAIEKNPNALCTLRVSS
;
A
#
# COMPACT_ATOMS: atom_id res chain seq x y z
N MET A 1 25.88 -2.85 3.77
CA MET A 1 24.50 -3.28 3.48
C MET A 1 24.50 -3.96 2.13
N ASP A 2 23.76 -5.06 1.96
CA ASP A 2 23.60 -5.71 0.65
C ASP A 2 22.47 -5.02 -0.13
N PRO A 3 22.78 -4.27 -1.20
CA PRO A 3 21.79 -3.50 -1.94
C PRO A 3 20.81 -4.40 -2.72
N PHE A 4 21.27 -5.55 -3.22
CA PHE A 4 20.44 -6.42 -4.05
C PHE A 4 19.30 -7.05 -3.25
N LYS A 5 19.57 -7.40 -1.99
CA LYS A 5 18.56 -7.95 -1.09
C LYS A 5 17.39 -6.98 -0.90
N TYR A 6 17.65 -5.73 -0.53
CA TYR A 6 16.56 -4.79 -0.23
C TYR A 6 15.81 -4.34 -1.50
N GLN A 7 16.50 -4.24 -2.64
CA GLN A 7 15.86 -4.01 -3.93
C GLN A 7 14.90 -5.16 -4.30
N ALA A 8 15.29 -6.41 -4.03
CA ALA A 8 14.42 -7.56 -4.25
C ALA A 8 13.19 -7.52 -3.33
N TYR A 9 13.36 -7.18 -2.05
CA TYR A 9 12.24 -7.00 -1.12
C TYR A 9 11.30 -5.87 -1.55
N GLU A 10 11.82 -4.70 -1.92
CA GLU A 10 11.03 -3.58 -2.43
C GLU A 10 10.20 -4.02 -3.65
N THR A 11 10.84 -4.71 -4.60
CA THR A 11 10.16 -5.21 -5.81
C THR A 11 9.08 -6.22 -5.48
N ALA A 12 9.33 -7.14 -4.54
CA ALA A 12 8.34 -8.14 -4.12
C ALA A 12 7.14 -7.50 -3.43
N ILE A 13 7.37 -6.53 -2.53
CA ILE A 13 6.32 -5.81 -1.82
C ILE A 13 5.49 -4.98 -2.81
N TYR A 14 6.14 -4.29 -3.75
CA TYR A 14 5.48 -3.51 -4.80
C TYR A 14 4.49 -4.38 -5.59
N LYS A 15 4.95 -5.54 -6.08
CA LYS A 15 4.10 -6.48 -6.82
C LYS A 15 2.92 -6.95 -5.97
N ALA A 16 3.16 -7.33 -4.70
CA ALA A 16 2.11 -7.76 -3.80
C ALA A 16 1.06 -6.67 -3.52
N LEU A 17 1.46 -5.40 -3.44
CA LEU A 17 0.54 -4.27 -3.27
C LEU A 17 -0.32 -4.07 -4.53
N CYS A 18 0.29 -4.09 -5.71
CA CYS A 18 -0.43 -3.99 -6.99
C CYS A 18 -1.44 -5.12 -7.15
N ASP A 19 -1.05 -6.36 -6.85
CA ASP A 19 -1.91 -7.55 -6.96
C ASP A 19 -3.09 -7.51 -5.97
N ARG A 20 -2.90 -6.91 -4.78
CA ARG A 20 -3.98 -6.73 -3.82
C ARG A 20 -4.94 -5.63 -4.22
N LEU A 21 -4.43 -4.56 -4.85
CA LEU A 21 -5.24 -3.45 -5.34
C LEU A 21 -6.11 -3.88 -6.53
N SER A 22 -5.56 -4.64 -7.48
CA SER A 22 -6.32 -5.16 -8.63
C SER A 22 -7.47 -6.06 -8.18
N LYS A 23 -7.20 -7.03 -7.28
CA LYS A 23 -8.23 -7.92 -6.71
C LYS A 23 -9.34 -7.16 -5.97
N TYR A 24 -8.98 -6.09 -5.25
CA TYR A 24 -9.98 -5.27 -4.59
C TYR A 24 -10.90 -4.59 -5.62
N ASN A 25 -10.34 -4.00 -6.68
CA ASN A 25 -11.11 -3.33 -7.72
C ASN A 25 -12.00 -4.31 -8.51
N GLU A 26 -11.53 -5.52 -8.77
CA GLU A 26 -12.34 -6.61 -9.34
C GLU A 26 -13.53 -6.98 -8.43
N SER A 27 -13.30 -7.11 -7.12
CA SER A 27 -14.39 -7.44 -6.19
C SER A 27 -15.46 -6.35 -6.07
N ASN A 28 -15.07 -5.07 -6.20
CA ASN A 28 -16.00 -3.95 -6.20
C ASN A 28 -16.78 -3.82 -7.51
N THR A 29 -16.10 -3.99 -8.66
CA THR A 29 -16.78 -3.99 -9.96
C THR A 29 -17.80 -5.12 -10.10
N VAL A 30 -17.52 -6.31 -9.55
CA VAL A 30 -18.49 -7.42 -9.51
C VAL A 30 -19.67 -7.12 -8.57
N LYS A 31 -19.44 -6.49 -7.41
CA LYS A 31 -20.50 -6.08 -6.47
C LYS A 31 -21.41 -4.99 -7.05
N GLU A 32 -20.86 -3.95 -7.68
CA GLU A 32 -21.65 -2.91 -8.33
C GLU A 32 -22.45 -3.46 -9.51
N LYS A 33 -21.88 -4.38 -10.30
CA LYS A 33 -22.58 -4.98 -11.45
C LYS A 33 -23.76 -5.87 -11.05
N CYS A 34 -23.73 -6.46 -9.86
CA CYS A 34 -24.85 -7.23 -9.30
C CYS A 34 -25.97 -6.32 -8.72
N LEU A 35 -25.66 -5.05 -8.40
CA LEU A 35 -26.60 -4.08 -7.84
C LEU A 35 -26.80 -2.90 -8.80
N THR A 36 -27.39 -3.13 -9.97
CA THR A 36 -27.87 -2.03 -10.84
C THR A 36 -29.35 -2.16 -11.14
N LYS A 37 -30.15 -1.27 -10.53
CA LYS A 37 -31.30 -0.64 -11.21
C LYS A 37 -30.77 0.61 -11.94
N PRO A 38 -31.22 0.91 -13.18
CA PRO A 38 -30.66 2.01 -13.95
C PRO A 38 -31.36 3.35 -13.63
N SER A 39 -30.61 4.37 -13.24
CA SER A 39 -31.06 5.77 -13.32
C SER A 39 -29.88 6.76 -13.36
N GLN A 40 -29.60 7.19 -14.60
CA GLN A 40 -28.95 8.39 -15.15
C GLN A 40 -28.30 9.44 -14.22
N SER A 41 -27.07 9.87 -14.54
CA SER A 41 -26.78 11.26 -15.01
C SER A 41 -25.30 11.43 -15.42
N LEU A 42 -25.08 12.18 -16.50
CA LEU A 42 -23.77 12.53 -17.05
C LEU A 42 -23.05 13.54 -16.15
N GLN A 43 -21.93 13.16 -15.53
CA GLN A 43 -20.95 14.10 -14.99
C GLN A 43 -19.53 13.63 -15.36
N THR A 44 -18.69 14.59 -15.72
CA THR A 44 -17.47 14.49 -16.54
C THR A 44 -16.38 13.58 -15.96
N LYS A 45 -15.76 12.76 -16.82
CA LYS A 45 -14.70 11.77 -16.50
C LYS A 45 -13.50 12.36 -15.72
N GLU A 46 -13.22 13.65 -15.89
CA GLU A 46 -12.12 14.36 -15.21
C GLU A 46 -12.36 14.54 -13.71
N HIS A 47 -13.58 14.90 -13.30
CA HIS A 47 -13.94 15.10 -11.90
C HIS A 47 -14.12 13.77 -11.15
N LEU A 48 -14.53 12.72 -11.85
CA LEU A 48 -14.60 11.36 -11.27
C LEU A 48 -13.20 10.84 -10.91
N ASN A 49 -12.17 11.11 -11.73
CA ASN A 49 -10.80 10.72 -11.43
C ASN A 49 -10.28 11.41 -10.15
N ALA A 50 -10.61 12.69 -9.94
CA ALA A 50 -10.26 13.41 -8.71
C ALA A 50 -11.03 12.92 -7.47
N PHE A 51 -12.30 12.50 -7.62
CA PHE A 51 -13.12 11.98 -6.51
C PHE A 51 -12.75 10.54 -6.12
N ILE A 52 -12.40 9.68 -7.09
CA ILE A 52 -11.83 8.34 -6.85
C ILE A 52 -10.53 8.44 -6.06
N ASN A 53 -9.73 9.48 -6.30
CA ASN A 53 -8.47 9.71 -5.60
C ASN A 53 -8.62 10.08 -4.11
N HIS A 54 -9.81 10.50 -3.66
CA HIS A 54 -10.02 10.93 -2.26
C HIS A 54 -10.81 9.96 -1.38
N ASN A 55 -11.43 8.92 -1.94
CA ASN A 55 -12.32 8.00 -1.20
C ASN A 55 -12.05 6.50 -1.44
N SER A 56 -10.88 6.11 -1.96
CA SER A 56 -10.42 4.73 -1.81
C SER A 56 -9.89 4.54 -0.38
N ASN A 57 -10.80 4.27 0.57
CA ASN A 57 -10.49 3.98 1.99
C ASN A 57 -9.67 2.68 2.20
N ILE A 58 -9.04 2.15 1.15
CA ILE A 58 -8.31 0.89 1.17
C ILE A 58 -6.89 1.18 1.67
N CYS A 59 -6.73 1.22 2.98
CA CYS A 59 -5.43 1.24 3.59
C CYS A 59 -4.94 -0.20 3.76
N GLN A 60 -3.82 -0.57 3.11
CA GLN A 60 -3.20 -1.88 3.31
C GLN A 60 -2.35 -1.85 4.59
N VAL A 61 -2.55 -2.83 5.47
CA VAL A 61 -1.70 -2.98 6.66
C VAL A 61 -0.51 -3.87 6.29
N VAL A 62 0.70 -3.37 6.51
CA VAL A 62 1.95 -4.12 6.32
C VAL A 62 2.66 -4.25 7.65
N MET A 63 3.07 -5.46 8.02
CA MET A 63 3.82 -5.72 9.26
C MET A 63 5.21 -6.20 8.89
N VAL A 64 6.24 -5.48 9.36
CA VAL A 64 7.64 -5.85 9.17
C VAL A 64 8.12 -6.57 10.42
N LEU A 65 8.25 -7.89 10.33
CA LEU A 65 8.68 -8.75 11.44
C LEU A 65 10.21 -8.83 11.48
N GLY A 66 10.83 -8.28 12.53
CA GLY A 66 12.29 -8.14 12.61
C GLY A 66 12.78 -6.94 11.80
N ALA A 67 12.28 -5.75 12.14
CA ALA A 67 12.59 -4.52 11.40
C ALA A 67 14.08 -4.11 11.50
N GLY A 68 14.81 -4.59 12.50
CA GLY A 68 16.19 -4.23 12.77
C GLY A 68 16.36 -2.71 12.83
N ARG A 69 17.31 -2.18 12.05
CA ARG A 69 17.57 -0.74 11.94
C ARG A 69 16.75 -0.02 10.85
N GLY A 70 15.69 -0.66 10.33
CA GLY A 70 14.76 -0.05 9.37
C GLY A 70 14.98 -0.23 7.86
N PRO A 71 15.99 -0.93 7.30
CA PRO A 71 16.16 -0.97 5.83
C PRO A 71 15.00 -1.68 5.11
N LEU A 72 14.36 -2.67 5.75
CA LEU A 72 13.17 -3.32 5.21
C LEU A 72 11.91 -2.47 5.34
N VAL A 73 11.85 -1.62 6.38
CA VAL A 73 10.79 -0.62 6.54
C VAL A 73 10.90 0.42 5.42
N ASN A 74 12.10 0.92 5.14
CA ASN A 74 12.35 1.85 4.02
C ASN A 74 11.98 1.22 2.67
N ALA A 75 12.39 -0.04 2.42
CA ALA A 75 11.98 -0.76 1.22
C ALA A 75 10.45 -0.90 1.11
N THR A 76 9.75 -1.05 2.23
CA THR A 76 8.27 -1.10 2.26
C THR A 76 7.64 0.26 1.92
N ILE A 77 8.19 1.36 2.45
CA ILE A 77 7.76 2.73 2.15
C ILE A 77 7.94 3.02 0.65
N ASN A 78 9.15 2.80 0.13
CA ASN A 78 9.45 3.00 -1.29
C ASN A 78 8.54 2.17 -2.21
N ALA A 79 8.29 0.91 -1.84
CA ALA A 79 7.39 0.04 -2.59
C ALA A 79 5.95 0.56 -2.60
N ALA A 80 5.47 1.07 -1.47
CA ALA A 80 4.13 1.65 -1.35
C ALA A 80 3.98 2.95 -2.14
N GLU A 81 4.99 3.82 -2.10
CA GLU A 81 5.05 5.03 -2.92
C GLU A 81 5.06 4.70 -4.41
N ARG A 82 5.89 3.75 -4.84
CA ARG A 82 5.89 3.24 -6.22
C ARG A 82 4.54 2.66 -6.64
N ALA A 83 3.88 1.93 -5.74
CA ALA A 83 2.56 1.35 -5.99
C ALA A 83 1.42 2.37 -5.91
N GLN A 84 1.71 3.62 -5.52
CA GLN A 84 0.71 4.66 -5.21
C GLN A 84 -0.39 4.12 -4.27
N CYS A 85 0.02 3.31 -3.29
CA CYS A 85 -0.87 2.59 -2.40
C CYS A 85 -0.75 3.12 -0.97
N LYS A 86 -1.88 3.49 -0.36
CA LYS A 86 -1.90 3.94 1.04
C LYS A 86 -1.64 2.74 1.96
N VAL A 87 -0.54 2.79 2.71
CA VAL A 87 -0.16 1.72 3.65
C VAL A 87 -0.12 2.22 5.09
N ARG A 88 -0.40 1.31 6.02
CA ARG A 88 -0.09 1.47 7.44
C ARG A 88 0.95 0.42 7.81
N ILE A 89 2.14 0.87 8.20
CA ILE A 89 3.27 -0.02 8.48
C ILE A 89 3.44 -0.18 9.99
N TYR A 90 3.50 -1.43 10.45
CA TYR A 90 3.91 -1.78 11.81
C TYR A 90 5.29 -2.43 11.76
N ALA A 91 6.29 -1.76 12.33
CA ALA A 91 7.63 -2.30 12.44
C ALA A 91 7.80 -2.99 13.80
N ILE A 92 7.97 -4.32 13.78
CA ILE A 92 8.12 -5.13 15.00
C ILE A 92 9.58 -5.54 15.15
N GLU A 93 10.16 -5.22 16.31
CA GLU A 93 11.55 -5.54 16.62
C GLU A 93 11.68 -5.88 18.10
N LYS A 94 12.38 -6.97 18.40
CA LYS A 94 12.62 -7.44 19.77
C LYS A 94 13.83 -6.74 20.39
N ASN A 95 14.85 -6.45 19.58
CA ASN A 95 16.10 -5.87 20.05
C ASN A 95 15.91 -4.38 20.40
N PRO A 96 15.94 -4.00 21.69
CA PRO A 96 15.72 -2.61 22.09
C PRO A 96 16.80 -1.66 21.57
N ASN A 97 18.02 -2.16 21.31
CA ASN A 97 19.11 -1.35 20.75
C ASN A 97 18.81 -0.86 19.33
N ALA A 98 18.03 -1.62 18.56
CA ALA A 98 17.63 -1.25 17.22
C ALA A 98 16.46 -0.25 17.20
N LEU A 99 15.64 -0.24 18.26
CA LEU A 99 14.49 0.63 18.40
C LEU A 99 14.85 2.12 18.44
N CYS A 100 16.02 2.46 19.00
CA CYS A 100 16.52 3.84 18.99
C CYS A 100 16.66 4.36 17.55
N THR A 101 17.28 3.58 16.67
CA THR A 101 17.41 3.94 15.24
C THR A 101 16.05 3.99 14.54
N LEU A 102 15.16 3.05 14.87
CA LEU A 102 13.85 2.94 14.21
C LEU A 102 12.90 4.11 14.54
N ARG A 103 13.01 4.72 15.73
CA ARG A 103 12.15 5.84 16.16
C ARG A 103 12.60 7.21 15.63
N VAL A 104 13.89 7.38 15.34
CA VAL A 104 14.48 8.68 14.96
C VAL A 104 14.13 9.09 13.52
N SER A 105 13.67 8.17 12.67
CA SER A 105 13.28 8.44 11.28
C SER A 105 11.85 8.98 11.11
N SER A 106 11.28 9.64 12.14
CA SER A 106 9.89 10.15 12.14
C SER A 106 9.81 11.60 11.68
#